data_AF-A0A9D6K0Y2-F1
#
_entry.id   AF-A0A9D6K0Y2-F1
#
_cell.length_a   1.000
_cell.length_b   1.000
_cell.length_c   1.000
_cell.angle_alpha   90.00
_cell.angle_beta   90.00
_cell.angle_gamma   90.00
#
_symmetry.space_group_name_H-M   'P 1'
#
loop_
_entity.id
_entity.type
_entity.pdbx_description
1 polymer ?
#
loop_
_entity_poly.entity_id
_entity_poly.type
_entity_poly.pdbx_seq_one_letter_code
_entity_poly.pdbx_strand_id
1 'polypeptide(L)'
;MGEVEAALRELARERQWVLLSDTTQILMAMPFSALPTPYRVETVDGVRYFANCAWDAVAFHVVLGEPIHIQAVCPDCAEAIDVRLEAGGIAKIDPPTVVIHFGVPAARWWQDIVDT
;
A
#
# COMPACT_ATOMS: atom_id res chain seq x y z
N MET A 1 10.07 -15.28 22.40
CA MET A 1 8.75 -14.69 22.04
C MET A 1 8.65 -13.23 22.51
N GLY A 2 8.95 -12.89 23.77
CA GLY A 2 8.83 -11.52 24.28
C GLY A 2 9.69 -10.44 23.60
N GLU A 3 10.90 -10.76 23.14
CA GLU A 3 11.78 -9.79 22.44
C GLU A 3 11.21 -9.32 21.09
N VAL A 4 10.70 -10.26 20.29
CA VAL A 4 10.08 -9.95 18.99
C VAL A 4 8.82 -9.10 19.18
N GLU A 5 7.97 -9.46 20.13
CA GLU A 5 6.76 -8.69 20.44
C GLU A 5 7.08 -7.27 20.91
N ALA A 6 8.14 -7.09 21.70
CA ALA A 6 8.62 -5.78 22.10
C ALA A 6 9.10 -4.96 20.90
N ALA A 7 9.86 -5.57 19.99
CA ALA A 7 10.32 -4.92 18.76
C ALA A 7 9.15 -4.50 17.85
N LEU A 8 8.13 -5.36 17.69
CA LEU A 8 6.92 -5.03 16.93
C LEU A 8 6.18 -3.82 17.50
N ARG A 9 6.08 -3.73 18.83
CA ARG A 9 5.45 -2.60 19.52
C ARG A 9 6.28 -1.32 19.41
N GLU A 10 7.61 -1.43 19.39
CA GLU A 10 8.49 -0.29 19.13
C GLU A 10 8.28 0.26 17.72
N LEU A 11 8.35 -0.61 16.69
CA LEU A 11 8.12 -0.23 15.30
C LEU A 11 6.75 0.43 15.09
N ALA A 12 5.72 -0.06 15.79
CA ALA A 12 4.39 0.54 15.76
C ALA A 12 4.35 1.94 16.38
N ARG A 13 5.05 2.12 17.52
CA ARG A 13 5.15 3.42 18.20
C ARG A 13 5.91 4.45 17.36
N GLU A 14 6.94 4.00 16.66
CA GLU A 14 7.74 4.80 15.72
C GLU A 14 7.07 4.99 14.36
N ARG A 15 5.80 4.56 14.21
CA ARG A 15 5.01 4.77 13.00
C ARG A 15 5.63 4.12 11.77
N GLN A 16 6.39 3.05 11.97
CA GLN A 16 6.92 2.24 10.88
C GLN A 16 5.84 1.25 10.44
N TRP A 17 5.20 0.57 11.39
CA TRP A 17 4.17 -0.45 11.15
C TRP A 17 2.85 -0.11 11.88
N VAL A 18 1.77 -0.74 11.45
CA VAL A 18 0.47 -0.71 12.11
C VAL A 18 0.17 -2.13 12.59
N LEU A 19 -0.16 -2.28 13.86
CA LEU A 19 -0.57 -3.56 14.43
C LEU A 19 -2.09 -3.63 14.53
N LEU A 20 -2.66 -4.83 14.39
CA LEU A 20 -4.06 -5.07 14.70
C LEU A 20 -4.29 -4.83 16.21
N SER A 21 -5.33 -4.08 16.55
CA SER A 21 -5.64 -3.60 17.91
C SER A 21 -5.46 -4.68 18.98
N ASP A 22 -4.75 -4.33 20.05
CA ASP A 22 -4.44 -5.20 21.20
C ASP A 22 -3.66 -6.49 20.88
N THR A 23 -3.10 -6.62 19.67
CA THR A 23 -2.27 -7.77 19.27
C THR A 23 -0.85 -7.34 18.84
N THR A 24 -0.05 -8.32 18.46
CA THR A 24 1.24 -8.14 17.76
C THR A 24 1.17 -8.57 16.30
N GLN A 25 -0.04 -8.82 15.77
CA GLN A 25 -0.21 -9.11 14.35
C GLN A 25 -0.05 -7.81 13.55
N ILE A 26 0.78 -7.86 12.51
CA ILE A 26 0.99 -6.73 11.61
C ILE A 26 -0.26 -6.59 10.76
N LEU A 27 -0.89 -5.41 10.82
CA LEU A 27 -1.97 -5.00 9.93
C LEU A 27 -1.38 -4.35 8.66
N MET A 28 -0.42 -3.44 8.85
CA MET A 28 0.26 -2.75 7.76
C MET A 28 1.77 -2.69 8.05
N ALA A 29 2.58 -3.05 7.07
CA ALA A 29 4.00 -2.74 7.05
C ALA A 29 4.25 -2.08 5.70
N MET A 30 4.23 -0.74 5.66
CA MET A 30 4.14 0.02 4.40
C MET A 30 5.20 -0.45 3.38
N PRO A 31 4.83 -0.72 2.12
CA PRO A 31 3.51 -0.50 1.50
C PRO A 31 2.52 -1.68 1.63
N PHE A 32 2.91 -2.75 2.33
CA PHE A 32 2.17 -4.02 2.40
C PHE A 32 0.99 -3.95 3.37
N SER A 33 -0.17 -4.40 2.90
CA SER A 33 -1.35 -4.68 3.71
C SER A 33 -1.45 -6.17 4.03
N ALA A 34 -1.75 -6.51 5.29
CA ALA A 34 -2.06 -7.88 5.68
C ALA A 34 -3.50 -8.29 5.33
N LEU A 35 -4.36 -7.33 4.96
CA LEU A 35 -5.75 -7.57 4.57
C LEU A 35 -5.96 -7.29 3.08
N PRO A 36 -6.91 -7.98 2.42
CA PRO A 36 -7.32 -7.65 1.07
C PRO A 36 -7.80 -6.19 0.96
N THR A 37 -7.26 -5.46 0.01
CA THR A 37 -7.69 -4.10 -0.34
C THR A 37 -8.08 -4.04 -1.81
N PRO A 38 -8.75 -2.96 -2.26
CA PRO A 38 -8.99 -2.73 -3.68
C PRO A 38 -7.70 -2.55 -4.50
N TYR A 39 -6.54 -2.32 -3.86
CA TYR A 39 -5.26 -2.06 -4.52
C TYR A 39 -4.41 -3.33 -4.59
N ARG A 40 -4.52 -4.07 -5.69
CA ARG A 40 -3.73 -5.28 -5.95
C ARG A 40 -2.47 -4.93 -6.71
N VAL A 41 -1.36 -5.52 -6.31
CA VAL A 41 -0.05 -5.40 -6.98
C VAL A 41 0.44 -6.79 -7.34
N GLU A 42 0.84 -6.99 -8.60
CA GLU A 42 1.43 -8.23 -9.09
C GLU A 42 2.84 -7.96 -9.66
N THR A 43 3.81 -8.76 -9.25
CA THR A 43 5.19 -8.75 -9.77
C THR A 43 5.29 -9.54 -11.08
N VAL A 44 6.42 -9.41 -11.79
CA VAL A 44 6.63 -10.12 -13.07
C VAL A 44 6.61 -11.64 -12.91
N ASP A 45 7.06 -12.14 -11.76
CA ASP A 45 7.04 -13.58 -11.42
C ASP A 45 5.68 -14.08 -10.89
N GLY A 46 4.67 -13.20 -10.83
CA GLY A 46 3.29 -13.53 -10.48
C GLY A 46 2.99 -13.54 -8.98
N VAL A 47 3.88 -13.03 -8.13
CA VAL A 47 3.59 -12.81 -6.71
C VAL A 47 2.59 -11.67 -6.57
N ARG A 48 1.56 -11.88 -5.75
CA ARG A 48 0.47 -10.93 -5.54
C ARG A 48 0.49 -10.38 -4.13
N TYR A 49 0.34 -9.07 -4.04
CA TYR A 49 0.27 -8.30 -2.81
C TYR A 49 -0.98 -7.43 -2.78
N PHE A 50 -1.34 -7.00 -1.57
CA PHE A 50 -2.30 -5.93 -1.35
C PHE A 50 -1.54 -4.71 -0.82
N ALA A 51 -1.79 -3.54 -1.41
CA ALA A 51 -1.28 -2.27 -0.91
C ALA A 51 -2.28 -1.60 0.02
N ASN A 52 -1.83 -0.81 1.00
CA ASN A 52 -2.75 -0.14 1.93
C ASN A 52 -3.61 0.92 1.23
N CYS A 53 -3.04 1.64 0.26
CA CYS A 53 -3.72 2.70 -0.48
C CYS A 53 -3.16 2.85 -1.91
N ALA A 54 -3.72 3.79 -2.68
CA ALA A 54 -3.28 4.08 -4.05
C ALA A 54 -1.81 4.53 -4.12
N TRP A 55 -1.35 5.33 -3.14
CA TRP A 55 0.05 5.77 -3.05
C TRP A 55 1.00 4.60 -2.75
N ASP A 56 0.64 3.76 -1.79
CA ASP A 56 1.43 2.58 -1.42
C ASP A 56 1.54 1.60 -2.59
N ALA A 57 0.50 1.46 -3.42
CA ALA A 57 0.54 0.60 -4.60
C ALA A 57 1.67 0.97 -5.57
N VAL A 58 1.95 2.27 -5.74
CA VAL A 58 3.07 2.76 -6.54
C VAL A 58 4.41 2.51 -5.83
N ALA A 59 4.44 2.64 -4.50
CA ALA A 59 5.66 2.44 -3.71
C ALA A 59 6.24 1.01 -3.80
N PHE A 60 5.42 -0.01 -4.11
CA PHE A 60 5.90 -1.37 -4.36
C PHE A 60 6.99 -1.44 -5.44
N HIS A 61 6.88 -0.64 -6.52
CA HIS A 61 7.87 -0.63 -7.58
C HIS A 61 9.25 -0.22 -7.06
N VAL A 62 9.28 0.72 -6.12
CA VAL A 62 10.51 1.23 -5.50
C VAL A 62 11.05 0.22 -4.48
N VAL A 63 10.19 -0.33 -3.63
CA VAL A 63 10.58 -1.24 -2.53
C VAL A 63 11.07 -2.59 -3.06
N LEU A 64 10.42 -3.13 -4.08
CA LEU A 64 10.81 -4.41 -4.69
C LEU A 64 11.93 -4.24 -5.73
N GLY A 65 12.07 -3.05 -6.31
CA GLY A 65 13.10 -2.78 -7.32
C GLY A 65 12.86 -3.50 -8.65
N GLU A 66 11.61 -3.87 -8.94
CA GLU A 66 11.23 -4.62 -10.13
C GLU A 66 9.94 -4.08 -10.77
N PRO A 67 9.64 -4.40 -12.05
CA PRO A 67 8.38 -4.02 -12.67
C PRO A 67 7.17 -4.61 -11.94
N ILE A 68 6.07 -3.84 -11.89
CA ILE A 68 4.83 -4.26 -11.24
C ILE A 68 3.60 -3.90 -12.09
N HIS A 69 2.54 -4.67 -11.88
CA HIS A 69 1.20 -4.41 -12.40
C HIS A 69 0.25 -4.10 -11.24
N ILE A 70 -0.33 -2.92 -11.26
CA ILE A 70 -1.30 -2.46 -10.27
C ILE A 70 -2.70 -2.56 -10.87
N GLN A 71 -3.61 -3.19 -10.13
CA GLN A 71 -5.03 -3.23 -10.44
C GLN A 71 -5.81 -2.63 -9.28
N ALA A 72 -6.67 -1.66 -9.59
CA ALA A 72 -7.53 -1.00 -8.62
C ALA A 72 -8.91 -0.70 -9.20
N VAL A 73 -9.76 -0.07 -8.40
CA VAL A 73 -11.06 0.48 -8.83
C VAL A 73 -11.20 1.91 -8.33
N CYS A 74 -11.83 2.77 -9.12
CA CYS A 74 -12.16 4.12 -8.68
C CYS A 74 -13.17 4.06 -7.52
N PRO A 75 -12.90 4.70 -6.37
CA PRO A 75 -13.82 4.67 -5.23
C PRO A 75 -15.13 5.44 -5.48
N ASP A 76 -15.18 6.34 -6.45
CA ASP A 76 -16.37 7.13 -6.80
C ASP A 76 -17.28 6.42 -7.81
N CYS A 77 -16.70 5.98 -8.95
CA CYS A 77 -17.48 5.43 -10.08
C CYS A 77 -17.31 3.92 -10.31
N ALA A 78 -16.47 3.24 -9.52
CA ALA A 78 -16.13 1.81 -9.63
C ALA A 78 -15.48 1.38 -10.97
N GLU A 79 -15.05 2.32 -11.81
CA GLU A 79 -14.29 2.00 -13.02
C GLU A 79 -12.96 1.30 -12.69
N ALA A 80 -12.60 0.31 -13.50
CA ALA A 80 -11.35 -0.42 -13.33
C ALA A 80 -10.15 0.47 -13.65
N ILE A 81 -9.10 0.35 -12.83
CA ILE A 81 -7.84 1.07 -12.99
C ILE A 81 -6.73 0.04 -13.19
N ASP A 82 -5.93 0.24 -14.24
CA ASP A 82 -4.83 -0.63 -14.65
C ASP A 82 -3.57 0.21 -14.90
N VAL A 83 -2.54 0.01 -14.07
CA VAL A 83 -1.27 0.75 -14.15
C VAL A 83 -0.11 -0.25 -14.22
N ARG A 84 0.83 -0.01 -15.14
CA ARG A 84 2.07 -0.80 -15.23
C ARG A 84 3.28 0.09 -15.04
N LEU A 85 4.15 -0.32 -14.13
CA LEU A 85 5.43 0.33 -13.85
C LEU A 85 6.55 -0.61 -14.27
N GLU A 86 7.48 -0.09 -15.06
CA GLU A 86 8.68 -0.78 -15.53
C GLU A 86 9.94 0.00 -15.11
N ALA A 87 11.14 -0.51 -15.42
CA ALA A 87 12.39 0.13 -15.00
C ALA A 87 12.53 1.61 -15.44
N GLY A 88 11.86 2.02 -16.52
CA GLY A 88 11.83 3.40 -17.00
C GLY A 88 10.74 4.29 -16.38
N GLY A 89 9.96 3.76 -15.44
CA GLY A 89 8.80 4.43 -14.84
C GLY A 89 7.48 3.90 -15.39
N ILE A 90 6.53 4.79 -15.61
CA ILE A 90 5.17 4.43 -16.01
C ILE A 90 5.14 3.94 -17.46
N ALA A 91 4.83 2.66 -17.65
CA ALA A 91 4.64 2.05 -18.97
C ALA A 91 3.19 2.11 -19.45
N LYS A 92 2.22 2.04 -18.53
CA LYS A 92 0.79 2.16 -18.82
C LYS A 92 0.04 2.82 -17.66
N ILE A 93 -0.93 3.68 -17.99
CA ILE A 93 -2.02 4.11 -17.10
C ILE A 93 -3.33 4.06 -17.88
N ASP A 94 -4.33 3.42 -17.31
CA ASP A 94 -5.65 3.27 -17.89
C ASP A 94 -6.72 3.28 -16.77
N PRO A 95 -7.66 4.23 -16.77
CA PRO A 95 -7.76 5.35 -17.73
C PRO A 95 -6.61 6.36 -17.58
N PRO A 96 -6.24 7.12 -18.63
CA PRO A 96 -5.11 8.06 -18.60
C PRO A 96 -5.30 9.23 -17.63
N THR A 97 -6.52 9.41 -17.11
CA THR A 97 -6.90 10.47 -16.16
C THR A 97 -6.79 10.04 -14.70
N VAL A 98 -6.29 8.83 -14.41
CA VAL A 98 -6.10 8.35 -13.04
C VAL A 98 -5.22 9.32 -12.25
N VAL A 99 -5.67 9.62 -11.04
CA VAL A 99 -4.94 10.44 -10.06
C VAL A 99 -4.98 9.75 -8.70
N ILE A 100 -3.97 10.02 -7.88
CA ILE A 100 -4.00 9.69 -6.46
C ILE A 100 -4.57 10.91 -5.72
N HIS A 101 -5.65 10.70 -4.97
CA HIS A 101 -6.27 11.72 -4.14
C HIS A 101 -5.90 11.49 -2.67
N PHE A 102 -5.42 12.54 -1.98
CA PHE A 102 -5.18 12.52 -0.55
C PHE A 102 -6.27 13.34 0.14
N GLY A 103 -7.18 12.66 0.85
CA GLY A 103 -8.31 13.32 1.53
C GLY A 103 -7.89 14.06 2.80
N VAL A 104 -6.87 13.53 3.48
CA VAL A 104 -6.31 14.08 4.71
C VAL A 104 -4.91 14.65 4.44
N PRO A 105 -4.58 15.87 4.93
CA PRO A 105 -3.22 16.40 4.84
C PRO A 105 -2.21 15.47 5.51
N ALA A 106 -1.04 15.27 4.89
CA ALA A 106 -0.02 14.32 5.37
C ALA A 106 0.39 14.50 6.84
N ALA A 107 0.40 15.75 7.33
CA ALA A 107 0.67 16.05 8.74
C ALA A 107 -0.33 15.42 9.73
N ARG A 108 -1.49 14.94 9.26
CA ARG A 108 -2.57 14.35 10.06
C ARG A 108 -2.77 12.86 9.83
N TRP A 109 -2.05 12.22 8.90
CA TRP A 109 -2.25 10.80 8.59
C TRP A 109 -2.15 9.89 9.82
N TRP A 110 -1.28 10.21 10.78
CA TRP A 110 -1.15 9.39 12.00
C TRP A 110 -2.20 9.67 13.08
N GLN A 111 -3.23 10.48 12.79
CA GLN A 111 -4.44 10.53 13.62
C GLN A 111 -5.29 9.26 13.42
N ASP A 112 -5.39 8.81 12.16
CA ASP A 112 -5.90 7.51 11.76
C ASP A 112 -5.25 7.15 10.40
N ILE A 113 -4.24 6.29 10.41
CA ILE A 113 -3.50 5.94 9.19
C ILE A 113 -4.29 4.98 8.29
N VAL A 114 -5.33 4.35 8.84
CA VAL A 114 -6.22 3.45 8.08
C VAL A 114 -7.21 4.28 7.25
N ASP A 115 -7.58 5.48 7.73
CA ASP A 115 -8.51 6.39 7.07
C ASP A 115 -7.83 7.75 6.76
N THR A 116 -7.20 7.84 5.58
CA THR A 116 -6.39 9.00 5.11
C THR A 116 -6.83 9.58 3.78
#